data_AF-A0A7C7CRL6-F1
#
_entry.id   AF-A0A7C7CRL6-F1
#
_cell.length_a   1.000
_cell.length_b   1.000
_cell.length_c   1.000
_cell.angle_alpha   90.00
_cell.angle_beta   90.00
_cell.angle_gamma   90.00
#
_symmetry.space_group_name_H-M   'P 1'
#
loop_
_entity.id
_entity.type
_entity.pdbx_description
1 polymer ?
#
loop_
_entity_poly.entity_id
_entity_poly.type
_entity_poly.pdbx_seq_one_letter_code
_entity_poly.pdbx_strand_id
1 'polypeptide(L)'
;MSAMKIIDQVHSEGGKILHFYSYCGGLPAPEDNDNPFGYKFSWSPKGVVLASRNSAHYLENGENIIIEGKNLFVNPRLEEVDELGNFEVYPNRDSLPYKNLYGLHDALTVMRGTYRNIGWCATLKAIVDLGLVDETPIIKVKGMTFQQLLAELVGASESDNIRVKTAEILNIEIASPILDR
;
A
#
# COMPACT_ATOMS: atom_id res chain seq x y z
N MET A 1 23.05 1.07 -10.28
CA MET A 1 22.89 1.18 -8.82
C MET A 1 23.02 2.64 -8.42
N SER A 2 21.92 3.36 -8.27
CA SER A 2 21.94 4.81 -7.97
C SER A 2 22.21 5.11 -6.49
N ALA A 3 21.64 4.33 -5.57
CA ALA A 3 21.76 4.57 -4.13
C ALA A 3 23.22 4.49 -3.63
N MET A 4 23.94 3.40 -3.93
CA MET A 4 25.33 3.23 -3.48
C MET A 4 26.26 4.34 -3.95
N LYS A 5 26.08 4.83 -5.19
CA LYS A 5 26.91 5.94 -5.70
C LYS A 5 26.83 7.18 -4.81
N ILE A 6 25.63 7.53 -4.35
CA ILE A 6 25.41 8.70 -3.48
C ILE A 6 25.97 8.42 -2.08
N ILE A 7 25.72 7.22 -1.55
CA ILE A 7 26.19 6.82 -0.22
C ILE A 7 27.74 6.82 -0.17
N ASP A 8 28.39 6.21 -1.15
CA ASP A 8 29.84 6.15 -1.26
C ASP A 8 30.45 7.54 -1.39
N GLN A 9 29.81 8.44 -2.15
CA GLN A 9 30.26 9.83 -2.27
C GLN A 9 30.21 10.54 -0.92
N VAL A 10 29.06 10.49 -0.22
CA VAL A 10 28.91 11.13 1.11
C VAL A 10 29.96 10.58 2.09
N HIS A 11 30.18 9.27 2.12
CA HIS A 11 31.19 8.66 2.98
C HIS A 11 32.61 9.07 2.60
N SER A 12 32.93 9.18 1.30
CA SER A 12 34.26 9.61 0.83
C SER A 12 34.60 11.05 1.22
N GLU A 13 33.58 11.88 1.39
CA GLU A 13 33.68 13.26 1.86
C GLU A 13 33.66 13.37 3.41
N GLY A 14 33.67 12.23 4.12
CA GLY A 14 33.63 12.15 5.58
C GLY A 14 32.25 12.40 6.19
N GLY A 15 31.21 12.46 5.37
CA GLY A 15 29.82 12.62 5.79
C GLY A 15 29.20 11.32 6.32
N LYS A 16 27.98 11.45 6.84
CA LYS A 16 27.19 10.33 7.38
C LYS A 16 25.77 10.38 6.85
N ILE A 17 25.21 9.21 6.53
CA ILE A 17 23.80 9.09 6.18
C ILE A 17 23.00 8.90 7.47
N LEU A 18 22.27 9.94 7.90
CA LEU A 18 21.40 9.86 9.08
C LEU A 18 20.00 9.34 8.74
N HIS A 19 19.48 9.65 7.56
CA HIS A 19 18.17 9.22 7.11
C HIS A 19 18.25 8.73 5.67
N PHE A 20 17.81 7.48 5.44
CA PHE A 20 17.73 6.87 4.14
C PHE A 20 16.27 6.54 3.81
N TYR A 21 15.77 7.15 2.73
CA TYR A 21 14.47 6.88 2.16
C TYR A 21 14.64 6.39 0.73
N SER A 22 13.94 5.33 0.35
CA SER A 22 13.91 4.85 -1.03
C SER A 22 12.50 4.43 -1.41
N TYR A 23 11.86 5.29 -2.18
CA TYR A 23 10.49 5.12 -2.65
C TYR A 23 10.47 4.92 -4.17
N CYS A 24 9.57 4.06 -4.64
CA CYS A 24 9.41 3.78 -6.06
C CYS A 24 7.96 3.42 -6.37
N GLY A 25 7.47 3.79 -7.55
CA GLY A 25 6.16 3.40 -8.05
C GLY A 25 6.17 3.32 -9.57
N GLY A 26 5.67 2.20 -10.11
CA GLY A 26 5.31 2.12 -11.52
C GLY A 26 3.82 2.42 -11.65
N LEU A 27 3.48 3.63 -12.06
CA LEU A 27 2.12 4.17 -12.14
C LEU A 27 1.80 4.57 -13.58
N PRO A 28 0.51 4.67 -13.97
CA PRO A 28 0.15 5.31 -15.23
C PRO A 28 0.66 6.76 -15.27
N ALA A 29 0.95 7.26 -16.47
CA ALA A 29 1.18 8.69 -16.65
C ALA A 29 -0.06 9.49 -16.21
N PRO A 30 0.08 10.74 -15.74
CA PRO A 30 -1.04 11.54 -15.24
C PRO A 30 -2.23 11.64 -16.23
N GLU A 31 -1.94 11.82 -17.52
CA GLU A 31 -2.92 11.87 -18.61
C GLU A 31 -3.67 10.55 -18.84
N ASP A 32 -3.07 9.43 -18.43
CA ASP A 32 -3.63 8.09 -18.53
C ASP A 32 -4.19 7.59 -17.18
N ASN A 33 -4.26 8.45 -16.17
CA ASN A 33 -4.74 8.11 -14.84
C ASN A 33 -6.28 8.27 -14.74
N ASP A 34 -6.99 7.40 -15.46
CA ASP A 34 -8.40 7.54 -15.82
C ASP A 34 -9.33 6.49 -15.18
N ASN A 35 -8.87 5.78 -14.16
CA ASN A 35 -9.62 4.70 -13.51
C ASN A 35 -9.70 4.88 -11.99
N PRO A 36 -10.68 4.22 -11.31
CA PRO A 36 -10.94 4.47 -9.89
C PRO A 36 -9.79 4.10 -8.94
N PHE A 37 -8.93 3.16 -9.33
CA PHE A 37 -7.77 2.75 -8.53
C PHE A 37 -6.56 3.67 -8.71
N GLY A 38 -6.59 4.51 -9.74
CA GLY A 38 -5.44 5.26 -10.20
C GLY A 38 -4.23 4.37 -10.51
N TYR A 39 -4.45 3.17 -11.05
CA TYR A 39 -3.39 2.20 -11.30
C TYR A 39 -3.69 1.38 -12.56
N LYS A 40 -2.64 0.97 -13.28
CA LYS A 40 -2.71 0.05 -14.42
C LYS A 40 -1.68 -1.06 -14.23
N PHE A 41 -2.08 -2.31 -14.41
CA PHE A 41 -1.21 -3.47 -14.17
C PHE A 41 -0.11 -3.56 -15.23
N SER A 42 1.15 -3.36 -14.83
CA SER A 42 2.34 -3.57 -15.67
C SER A 42 3.10 -4.87 -15.34
N TRP A 43 2.66 -5.59 -14.32
CA TRP A 43 3.16 -6.90 -13.89
C TRP A 43 2.02 -7.70 -13.25
N SER A 44 2.31 -8.90 -12.73
CA SER A 44 1.30 -9.84 -12.20
C SER A 44 0.26 -9.15 -11.29
N PRO A 45 -1.04 -9.10 -11.69
CA PRO A 45 -2.09 -8.50 -10.88
C PRO A 45 -2.24 -9.16 -9.51
N LYS A 46 -2.11 -10.50 -9.47
CA LYS A 46 -2.09 -11.25 -8.20
C LYS A 46 -0.98 -10.76 -7.28
N GLY A 47 0.21 -10.50 -7.83
CA GLY A 47 1.35 -9.99 -7.06
C GLY A 47 1.12 -8.59 -6.50
N VAL A 48 0.51 -7.68 -7.29
CA VAL A 48 0.15 -6.33 -6.84
C VAL A 48 -0.84 -6.40 -5.69
N VAL A 49 -1.91 -7.19 -5.85
CA VAL A 49 -2.98 -7.28 -4.87
C VAL A 49 -2.49 -8.00 -3.61
N LEU A 50 -1.76 -9.11 -3.71
CA LEU A 50 -1.26 -9.81 -2.52
C LEU A 50 -0.15 -9.03 -1.79
N ALA A 51 0.49 -8.06 -2.44
CA ALA A 51 1.41 -7.17 -1.73
C ALA A 51 0.72 -6.40 -0.60
N SER A 52 -0.62 -6.24 -0.67
CA SER A 52 -1.46 -5.65 0.36
C SER A 52 -1.42 -6.35 1.72
N ARG A 53 -1.00 -7.63 1.74
CA ARG A 53 -0.98 -8.47 2.94
C ARG A 53 0.40 -8.58 3.59
N ASN A 54 1.43 -7.99 2.98
CA ASN A 54 2.78 -8.05 3.55
C ASN A 54 2.85 -7.19 4.80
N SER A 55 3.50 -7.70 5.85
CA SER A 55 3.99 -6.83 6.92
C SER A 55 5.10 -5.90 6.40
N ALA A 56 5.33 -4.82 7.14
CA ALA A 56 6.47 -3.95 6.92
C ALA A 56 7.30 -3.81 8.21
N HIS A 57 8.60 -3.68 8.05
CA HIS A 57 9.53 -3.39 9.14
C HIS A 57 10.56 -2.38 8.66
N TYR A 58 10.72 -1.29 9.38
CA TYR A 58 11.69 -0.25 9.05
C TYR A 58 12.20 0.45 10.31
N LEU A 59 13.27 1.22 10.15
CA LEU A 59 13.83 2.06 11.21
C LEU A 59 13.37 3.50 10.99
N GLU A 60 12.87 4.17 12.02
CA GLU A 60 12.52 5.59 11.99
C GLU A 60 12.96 6.27 13.28
N ASN A 61 13.74 7.35 13.16
CA ASN A 61 14.31 8.10 14.28
C ASN A 61 14.93 7.24 15.40
N GLY A 62 15.56 6.12 15.04
CA GLY A 62 16.19 5.17 15.96
C GLY A 62 15.25 4.07 16.49
N GLU A 63 13.96 4.11 16.16
CA GLU A 63 12.96 3.15 16.60
C GLU A 63 12.60 2.13 15.51
N ASN A 64 12.36 0.89 15.94
CA ASN A 64 11.89 -0.17 15.05
C ASN A 64 10.38 -0.07 14.90
N ILE A 65 9.93 0.22 13.68
CA ILE A 65 8.52 0.27 13.34
C ILE A 65 8.13 -1.04 12.64
N ILE A 66 7.22 -1.79 13.25
CA ILE A 66 6.69 -3.04 12.69
C ILE A 66 5.19 -2.84 12.43
N ILE A 67 4.77 -3.05 11.19
CA ILE A 67 3.40 -2.93 10.75
C ILE A 67 2.90 -4.30 10.31
N GLU A 68 1.86 -4.79 10.97
CA GLU A 68 1.15 -5.99 10.52
C GLU A 68 0.51 -5.77 9.15
N GLY A 69 0.45 -6.81 8.31
CA GLY A 69 -0.06 -6.67 6.94
C GLY A 69 -1.47 -6.08 6.85
N LYS A 70 -2.36 -6.44 7.78
CA LYS A 70 -3.72 -5.87 7.86
C LYS A 70 -3.73 -4.35 8.09
N ASN A 71 -2.67 -3.79 8.65
CA ASN A 71 -2.53 -2.38 9.00
C ASN A 71 -1.63 -1.60 8.01
N LEU A 72 -1.13 -2.25 6.94
CA LEU A 72 -0.14 -1.68 6.02
C LEU A 72 -0.56 -0.33 5.42
N PHE A 73 -1.86 -0.16 5.17
CA PHE A 73 -2.42 1.00 4.48
C PHE A 73 -3.15 1.99 5.39
N VAL A 74 -3.11 1.81 6.71
CA VAL A 74 -3.89 2.66 7.64
C VAL A 74 -3.36 4.09 7.67
N ASN A 75 -2.05 4.27 7.66
CA ASN A 75 -1.39 5.58 7.78
C ASN A 75 -0.32 5.74 6.68
N PRO A 76 -0.70 5.88 5.40
CA PRO A 76 0.27 6.18 4.36
C PRO A 76 0.86 7.58 4.60
N ARG A 77 2.13 7.75 4.24
CA ARG A 77 2.70 9.10 4.13
C ARG A 77 2.14 9.79 2.90
N LEU A 78 1.94 11.09 2.98
CA LEU A 78 1.64 11.92 1.83
C LEU A 78 2.92 12.64 1.42
N GLU A 79 3.29 12.48 0.16
CA GLU A 79 4.48 13.07 -0.42
C GLU A 79 4.08 13.86 -1.66
N GLU A 80 4.47 15.12 -1.71
CA GLU A 80 4.37 15.96 -2.90
C GLU A 80 5.61 15.73 -3.76
N VAL A 81 5.42 15.37 -5.02
CA VAL A 81 6.49 15.24 -6.00
C VAL A 81 6.35 16.39 -6.98
N ASP A 82 7.41 17.20 -7.06
CA ASP A 82 7.47 18.36 -7.96
C ASP A 82 6.98 18.00 -9.37
N GLU A 83 6.11 18.85 -9.91
CA GLU A 83 5.48 18.72 -11.24
C GLU A 83 4.50 17.54 -11.41
N LEU A 84 4.46 16.57 -10.49
CA LEU A 84 3.61 15.39 -10.57
C LEU A 84 2.46 15.37 -9.55
N GLY A 85 2.57 16.13 -8.46
CA GLY A 85 1.54 16.29 -7.44
C GLY A 85 1.67 15.32 -6.26
N ASN A 86 0.53 15.03 -5.61
CA ASN A 86 0.51 14.29 -4.34
C ASN A 86 0.38 12.78 -4.54
N PHE A 87 1.18 12.04 -3.79
CA PHE A 87 1.17 10.58 -3.75
C PHE A 87 1.07 10.06 -2.33
N GLU A 88 0.50 8.86 -2.21
CA GLU A 88 0.57 8.05 -1.01
C GLU A 88 1.83 7.18 -1.05
N VAL A 89 2.51 7.07 0.09
CA VAL A 89 3.62 6.14 0.29
C VAL A 89 3.33 5.23 1.47
N TYR A 90 3.30 3.92 1.20
CA TYR A 90 3.29 2.90 2.24
C TYR A 90 4.63 2.15 2.26
N PRO A 91 5.11 1.73 3.44
CA PRO A 91 6.38 1.01 3.55
C PRO A 91 6.29 -0.37 2.87
N ASN A 92 7.39 -0.87 2.30
CA ASN A 92 7.39 -2.16 1.60
C ASN A 92 8.30 -3.21 2.23
N ARG A 93 7.70 -4.24 2.83
CA ARG A 93 8.41 -5.37 3.45
C ARG A 93 9.41 -4.89 4.51
N ASP A 94 10.51 -5.62 4.68
CA ASP A 94 11.58 -5.30 5.61
C ASP A 94 12.66 -4.43 4.95
N SER A 95 12.94 -3.29 5.58
CA SER A 95 13.98 -2.32 5.20
C SER A 95 15.29 -2.50 5.98
N LEU A 96 15.29 -3.20 7.12
CA LEU A 96 16.49 -3.33 7.96
C LEU A 96 17.67 -4.05 7.30
N PRO A 97 17.49 -5.07 6.44
CA PRO A 97 18.61 -5.70 5.75
C PRO A 97 19.44 -4.68 4.95
N TYR A 98 18.80 -3.62 4.45
CA TYR A 98 19.46 -2.56 3.69
C TYR A 98 20.37 -1.68 4.53
N LYS A 99 20.15 -1.61 5.86
CA LYS A 99 21.04 -0.88 6.76
C LYS A 99 22.46 -1.43 6.69
N ASN A 100 22.60 -2.76 6.72
CA ASN A 100 23.89 -3.42 6.61
C ASN A 100 24.38 -3.50 5.16
N LEU A 101 23.49 -3.85 4.22
CA LEU A 101 23.84 -4.01 2.81
C LEU A 101 24.44 -2.73 2.20
N TYR A 102 23.97 -1.57 2.62
CA TYR A 102 24.42 -0.28 2.12
C TYR A 102 25.38 0.47 3.07
N GLY A 103 25.82 -0.16 4.16
CA GLY A 103 26.75 0.47 5.11
C GLY A 103 26.17 1.69 5.85
N LEU A 104 24.86 1.71 6.09
CA LEU A 104 24.13 2.83 6.72
C LEU A 104 24.21 2.76 8.26
N HIS A 105 25.41 2.59 8.82
CA HIS A 105 25.58 2.29 10.25
C HIS A 105 25.07 3.42 11.16
N ASP A 106 25.33 4.68 10.78
CA ASP A 106 24.88 5.88 11.50
C ASP A 106 23.39 6.23 11.26
N ALA A 107 22.71 5.54 10.34
CA ALA A 107 21.34 5.90 9.97
C ALA A 107 20.36 5.65 11.13
N LEU A 108 19.66 6.71 11.52
CA LEU A 108 18.52 6.70 12.42
C LEU A 108 17.24 6.35 11.69
N THR A 109 17.22 6.44 10.36
CA THR A 109 16.05 6.05 9.56
C THR A 109 16.49 5.28 8.32
N VAL A 110 15.86 4.14 8.09
CA VAL A 110 16.05 3.31 6.90
C VAL A 110 14.68 2.81 6.50
N MET A 111 14.06 3.50 5.53
CA MET A 111 12.70 3.20 5.10
C MET A 111 12.66 3.04 3.58
N ARG A 112 12.14 1.89 3.15
CA ARG A 112 11.76 1.64 1.77
C ARG A 112 10.24 1.63 1.66
N GLY A 113 9.75 2.15 0.55
CA GLY A 113 8.31 2.38 0.37
C GLY A 113 7.89 2.38 -1.08
N THR A 114 6.58 2.45 -1.28
CA THR A 114 5.96 2.34 -2.60
C THR A 114 5.03 3.52 -2.83
N TYR A 115 5.25 4.25 -3.93
CA TYR A 115 4.37 5.34 -4.35
C TYR A 115 3.08 4.82 -4.99
N ARG A 116 1.96 5.45 -4.66
CA ARG A 116 0.64 5.23 -5.26
C ARG A 116 -0.14 6.53 -5.38
N ASN A 117 -1.09 6.56 -6.32
CA ASN A 117 -2.04 7.66 -6.46
C ASN A 117 -3.00 7.71 -5.26
N ILE A 118 -3.53 8.91 -4.99
CA ILE A 118 -4.40 9.17 -3.84
C ILE A 118 -5.62 8.24 -3.80
N GLY A 119 -5.91 7.72 -2.61
CA GLY A 119 -6.98 6.81 -2.28
C GLY A 119 -6.65 5.33 -2.53
N TRP A 120 -5.48 5.00 -3.07
CA TRP A 120 -5.05 3.61 -3.23
C TRP A 120 -5.06 2.87 -1.89
N CYS A 121 -4.40 3.43 -0.87
CA CYS A 121 -4.21 2.79 0.42
C CYS A 121 -5.55 2.52 1.10
N ALA A 122 -6.43 3.52 1.16
CA ALA A 122 -7.77 3.37 1.73
C ALA A 122 -8.61 2.33 0.97
N THR A 123 -8.51 2.28 -0.37
CA THR A 123 -9.24 1.30 -1.19
C THR A 123 -8.73 -0.12 -0.95
N LEU A 124 -7.42 -0.32 -0.95
CA LEU A 124 -6.82 -1.65 -0.72
C LEU A 124 -7.02 -2.10 0.73
N LYS A 125 -7.07 -1.18 1.70
CA LYS A 125 -7.46 -1.49 3.08
C LYS A 125 -8.87 -2.04 3.15
N ALA A 126 -9.84 -1.38 2.49
CA ALA A 126 -11.22 -1.87 2.44
C ALA A 126 -11.31 -3.25 1.79
N ILE A 127 -10.60 -3.47 0.69
CA ILE A 127 -10.51 -4.78 0.03
C ILE A 127 -9.94 -5.86 0.98
N VAL A 128 -8.91 -5.53 1.76
CA VAL A 128 -8.33 -6.43 2.77
C VAL A 128 -9.35 -6.74 3.88
N ASP A 129 -10.05 -5.72 4.39
CA ASP A 129 -11.00 -5.86 5.49
C ASP A 129 -12.25 -6.65 5.09
N LEU A 130 -12.66 -6.58 3.81
CA LEU A 130 -13.73 -7.39 3.24
C LEU A 130 -13.32 -8.85 2.99
N GLY A 131 -12.05 -9.21 3.21
CA GLY A 131 -11.56 -10.57 2.98
C GLY A 131 -11.39 -10.95 1.51
N LEU A 132 -11.47 -9.99 0.57
CA LEU A 132 -11.40 -10.24 -0.87
C LEU A 132 -10.03 -10.73 -1.36
N VAL A 133 -9.01 -10.64 -0.50
CA VAL A 133 -7.64 -11.09 -0.77
C VAL A 133 -7.23 -12.28 0.09
N ASP A 134 -8.18 -12.90 0.79
CA ASP A 134 -7.98 -14.18 1.45
C ASP A 134 -7.72 -15.26 0.39
N GLU A 135 -6.79 -16.17 0.66
CA GLU A 135 -6.45 -17.27 -0.25
C GLU A 135 -7.14 -18.58 0.15
N THR A 136 -7.97 -18.57 1.19
CA THR A 136 -8.79 -19.70 1.62
C THR A 136 -9.80 -20.04 0.52
N PRO A 137 -9.81 -21.28 -0.01
CA PRO A 137 -10.69 -21.65 -1.12
C PRO A 137 -12.17 -21.50 -0.75
N ILE A 138 -12.91 -20.72 -1.53
CA ILE A 138 -14.37 -20.58 -1.39
C ILE A 138 -15.04 -21.59 -2.33
N ILE A 139 -15.71 -22.60 -1.75
CA ILE A 139 -16.26 -23.76 -2.48
C ILE A 139 -17.47 -23.39 -3.35
N LYS A 140 -18.16 -22.27 -3.06
CA LYS A 140 -19.50 -21.96 -3.61
C LYS A 140 -19.57 -20.81 -4.63
N VAL A 141 -18.45 -20.22 -5.05
CA VAL A 141 -18.48 -19.01 -5.91
C VAL A 141 -18.99 -19.23 -7.34
N LYS A 142 -19.03 -20.49 -7.83
CA LYS A 142 -19.41 -20.78 -9.21
C LYS A 142 -20.89 -20.44 -9.45
N GLY A 143 -21.15 -19.53 -10.39
CA GLY A 143 -22.50 -19.09 -10.74
C GLY A 143 -23.03 -17.93 -9.90
N MET A 144 -22.26 -17.43 -8.93
CA MET A 144 -22.59 -16.21 -8.20
C MET A 144 -22.24 -14.97 -9.02
N THR A 145 -23.07 -13.95 -8.90
CA THR A 145 -22.73 -12.58 -9.33
C THR A 145 -21.79 -11.93 -8.32
N PHE A 146 -21.04 -10.89 -8.73
CA PHE A 146 -20.22 -10.12 -7.78
C PHE A 146 -21.06 -9.49 -6.66
N GLN A 147 -22.31 -9.11 -6.95
CA GLN A 147 -23.24 -8.60 -5.95
C GLN A 147 -23.55 -9.66 -4.88
N GLN A 148 -23.83 -10.90 -5.29
CA GLN A 148 -24.08 -12.00 -4.35
C GLN A 148 -22.83 -12.37 -3.54
N LEU A 149 -21.65 -12.35 -4.17
CA LEU A 149 -20.39 -12.57 -3.48
C LEU A 149 -20.17 -11.49 -2.40
N LEU A 150 -20.32 -10.22 -2.76
CA LEU A 150 -20.16 -9.13 -1.81
C LEU A 150 -21.21 -9.20 -0.70
N ALA A 151 -22.47 -9.53 -1.02
CA ALA A 151 -23.52 -9.74 -0.04
C ALA A 151 -23.14 -10.83 0.99
N GLU A 152 -22.57 -11.95 0.54
CA GLU A 152 -22.10 -13.01 1.44
C GLU A 152 -20.95 -12.54 2.33
N LEU A 153 -19.96 -11.83 1.77
CA LEU A 153 -18.81 -11.29 2.51
C LEU A 153 -19.24 -10.28 3.59
N VAL A 154 -20.25 -9.47 3.32
CA VAL A 154 -20.77 -8.47 4.26
C VAL A 154 -21.93 -8.98 5.11
N GLY A 155 -22.30 -10.26 4.99
CA GLY A 155 -23.42 -10.85 5.73
C GLY A 155 -24.78 -10.20 5.44
N ALA A 156 -24.99 -9.66 4.24
CA ALA A 156 -26.24 -9.05 3.81
C ALA A 156 -27.30 -10.11 3.42
N SER A 157 -28.53 -9.86 3.84
CA SER A 157 -29.73 -10.58 3.40
C SER A 157 -30.31 -10.00 2.10
N GLU A 158 -31.27 -10.69 1.47
CA GLU A 158 -31.90 -10.22 0.22
C GLU A 158 -32.59 -8.86 0.33
N SER A 159 -33.04 -8.48 1.54
CA SER A 159 -33.66 -7.18 1.81
C SER A 159 -32.66 -6.06 2.14
N ASP A 160 -31.39 -6.39 2.35
CA ASP A 160 -30.38 -5.41 2.76
C ASP A 160 -29.84 -4.61 1.58
N ASN A 161 -29.55 -3.33 1.85
CA ASN A 161 -28.74 -2.53 0.93
C ASN A 161 -27.25 -2.87 1.15
N ILE A 162 -26.67 -3.61 0.20
CA ILE A 162 -25.27 -4.06 0.26
C ILE A 162 -24.30 -2.90 0.46
N ARG A 163 -24.56 -1.73 -0.15
CA ARG A 163 -23.68 -0.56 0.02
C ARG A 163 -23.70 -0.05 1.46
N VAL A 164 -24.88 0.03 2.09
CA VAL A 164 -25.02 0.41 3.50
C VAL A 164 -24.26 -0.58 4.37
N LYS A 165 -24.44 -1.89 4.16
CA LYS A 165 -23.75 -2.94 4.92
C LYS A 165 -22.24 -2.90 4.76
N THR A 166 -21.77 -2.66 3.54
CA THR A 166 -20.34 -2.49 3.26
C THR A 166 -19.77 -1.29 4.02
N ALA A 167 -20.48 -0.16 4.02
CA ALA A 167 -20.09 1.03 4.76
C ALA A 167 -20.01 0.79 6.29
N GLU A 168 -21.01 0.08 6.84
CA GLU A 168 -21.06 -0.30 8.26
C GLU A 168 -19.87 -1.16 8.67
N ILE A 169 -19.54 -2.21 7.90
CA ILE A 169 -18.42 -3.11 8.19
C ILE A 169 -17.08 -2.40 8.09
N LEU A 170 -16.92 -1.54 7.09
CA LEU A 170 -15.70 -0.78 6.88
C LEU A 170 -15.57 0.42 7.83
N ASN A 171 -16.62 0.74 8.61
CA ASN A 171 -16.71 1.91 9.47
C ASN A 171 -16.40 3.22 8.70
N ILE A 172 -17.03 3.38 7.53
CA ILE A 172 -16.93 4.57 6.69
C ILE A 172 -18.32 5.13 6.37
N GLU A 173 -18.37 6.39 5.92
CA GLU A 173 -19.63 6.99 5.46
C GLU A 173 -20.12 6.32 4.17
N ILE A 174 -21.44 6.21 4.00
CA ILE A 174 -22.05 5.64 2.78
C ILE A 174 -21.73 6.46 1.51
N ALA A 175 -21.42 7.74 1.68
CA ALA A 175 -20.99 8.66 0.63
C ALA A 175 -19.46 8.61 0.40
N SER A 176 -18.74 7.74 1.11
CA SER A 176 -17.30 7.60 0.95
C SER A 176 -16.95 7.22 -0.50
N PRO A 177 -15.99 7.92 -1.14
CA PRO A 177 -15.58 7.61 -2.50
C PRO A 177 -14.95 6.22 -2.63
N ILE A 178 -14.54 5.60 -1.52
CA ILE A 178 -14.04 4.22 -1.51
C ILE A 178 -15.09 3.22 -1.98
N LEU A 179 -16.38 3.49 -1.73
CA LEU A 179 -17.48 2.64 -2.16
C LEU A 179 -17.83 2.81 -3.65
N ASP A 180 -17.26 3.82 -4.31
CA ASP A 180 -17.45 4.10 -5.74
C ASP A 180 -16.27 3.61 -6.59
N ARG A 181 -15.24 3.02 -5.96
CA ARG A 181 -14.02 2.54 -6.61
C ARG A 181 -14.10 1.07 -7.02
#